data_AF-A0A2V6K8B7-F1
#
_entry.id   AF-A0A2V6K8B7-F1
#
_cell.length_a   1.000
_cell.length_b   1.000
_cell.length_c   1.000
_cell.angle_alpha   90.00
_cell.angle_beta   90.00
_cell.angle_gamma   90.00
#
_symmetry.space_group_name_H-M   'P 1'
#
loop_
_entity.id
_entity.type
_entity.pdbx_description
1 polymer ?
#
loop_
_entity_poly.entity_id
_entity_poly.type
_entity_poly.pdbx_seq_one_letter_code
_entity_poly.pdbx_strand_id
1 'polypeptide(L)' 'MTETNIRSTTAAVIPAYQDEKHIGDIVRRTREQLDHVLVIDDGSTDHTAQRARDAGAEVIVHNQN' A
#
# COMPACT_ATOMS: atom_id res chain seq x y z
N MET A 1 -26.00 -5.78 21.64
CA MET A 1 -24.70 -6.45 21.56
C MET A 1 -23.79 -5.53 20.77
N THR A 2 -22.94 -4.77 21.44
CA THR A 2 -21.96 -3.90 20.77
C THR A 2 -20.85 -4.80 20.24
N GLU A 3 -20.73 -4.92 18.93
CA GLU A 3 -19.58 -5.56 18.30
C GLU A 3 -18.33 -4.80 18.76
N THR A 4 -17.51 -5.46 19.58
CA THR A 4 -16.16 -4.97 19.88
C THR A 4 -15.38 -5.03 18.58
N ASN A 5 -15.24 -3.89 17.92
CA ASN A 5 -14.40 -3.75 16.75
C ASN A 5 -12.95 -4.03 17.18
N ILE A 6 -12.49 -5.27 16.97
CA ILE A 6 -11.08 -5.63 17.15
C ILE A 6 -10.33 -4.82 16.11
N ARG A 7 -9.74 -3.68 16.51
CA ARG A 7 -8.84 -2.96 15.61
C ARG A 7 -7.67 -3.88 15.32
N SER A 8 -7.59 -4.39 14.08
CA SER A 8 -6.44 -5.15 13.65
C SER A 8 -5.20 -4.27 13.82
N THR A 9 -4.25 -4.70 14.64
CA THR A 9 -2.98 -3.99 14.88
C THR A 9 -1.91 -4.36 13.85
N THR A 10 -2.30 -5.07 12.79
CA THR A 10 -1.39 -5.60 11.77
C THR A 10 -1.56 -4.84 10.48
N ALA A 11 -0.45 -4.37 9.92
CA ALA A 11 -0.39 -3.72 8.63
C ALA A 11 0.63 -4.43 7.73
N ALA A 12 0.37 -4.46 6.43
CA ALA A 12 1.38 -4.81 5.44
C ALA A 12 2.14 -3.54 5.02
N VAL A 13 3.47 -3.63 4.98
CA VAL A 13 4.35 -2.60 4.44
C VAL A 13 4.99 -3.14 3.17
N ILE A 14 4.83 -2.43 2.06
CA ILE A 14 5.30 -2.82 0.73
C ILE A 14 6.27 -1.75 0.23
N PRO A 15 7.59 -2.00 0.21
CA PRO A 15 8.51 -1.12 -0.49
C PRO A 15 8.30 -1.24 -2.00
N ALA A 16 8.39 -0.13 -2.72
CA ALA A 16 8.17 -0.07 -4.16
C ALA A 16 9.13 0.93 -4.83
N TYR A 17 9.66 0.55 -5.99
CA TYR A 17 10.51 1.35 -6.85
C TYR A 17 10.27 0.90 -8.30
N GLN A 18 9.70 1.76 -9.15
CA GLN A 18 9.51 1.53 -10.58
C GLN A 18 8.65 0.30 -10.89
N ASP A 19 7.56 0.14 -10.14
CA ASP A 19 6.64 -0.99 -10.22
C ASP A 19 5.21 -0.57 -10.63
N GLU A 20 5.08 0.45 -11.49
CA GLU A 20 3.77 0.95 -11.96
C GLU A 20 2.88 -0.14 -12.60
N LYS A 21 3.49 -1.24 -13.06
CA LYS A 21 2.80 -2.35 -13.73
C LYS A 21 2.15 -3.34 -12.78
N HIS A 22 2.69 -3.54 -11.56
CA HIS A 22 2.23 -4.60 -10.66
C HIS A 22 1.74 -4.08 -9.31
N ILE A 23 2.23 -2.92 -8.85
CA ILE A 23 1.94 -2.44 -7.50
C ILE A 23 0.45 -2.36 -7.18
N GLY A 24 -0.38 -1.98 -8.17
CA GLY A 24 -1.83 -1.93 -7.99
C GLY A 24 -2.47 -3.29 -7.71
N ASP A 25 -2.02 -4.34 -8.39
CA ASP A 25 -2.52 -5.72 -8.18
C ASP A 25 -2.03 -6.29 -6.84
N ILE A 26 -0.79 -6.00 -6.48
CA ILE A 26 -0.22 -6.39 -5.18
C ILE A 26 -1.06 -5.76 -4.07
N VAL A 27 -1.27 -4.44 -4.10
CA VAL A 27 -2.08 -3.72 -3.09
C VAL A 27 -3.50 -4.29 -3.01
N ARG A 28 -4.18 -4.51 -4.14
CA ARG A 28 -5.54 -5.07 -4.15
C ARG A 28 -5.60 -6.42 -3.44
N ARG A 29 -4.70 -7.35 -3.78
CA ARG A 29 -4.66 -8.69 -3.16
C ARG A 29 -4.28 -8.63 -1.69
N THR A 30 -3.36 -7.75 -1.29
CA THR A 30 -3.00 -7.59 0.12
C THR A 30 -4.18 -7.06 0.94
N ARG A 31 -4.97 -6.14 0.38
CA ARG A 31 -6.17 -5.59 1.03
C ARG A 31 -7.31 -6.60 1.21
N GLU A 32 -7.32 -7.69 0.45
CA GLU A 32 -8.23 -8.81 0.69
C GLU A 32 -7.91 -9.56 2.00
N GLN A 33 -6.69 -9.38 2.54
CA GLN A 33 -6.20 -10.08 3.73
C GLN A 33 -6.02 -9.16 4.94
N LEU A 34 -5.73 -7.88 4.72
CA LEU A 34 -5.43 -6.90 5.77
C LEU A 34 -6.09 -5.55 5.49
N ASP A 35 -6.66 -4.96 6.54
CA ASP A 35 -7.30 -3.63 6.45
C ASP A 35 -6.29 -2.52 6.14
N HIS A 36 -5.08 -2.65 6.66
CA HIS A 36 -4.02 -1.64 6.59
C HIS A 36 -2.90 -2.07 5.64
N VAL A 37 -2.74 -1.33 4.54
CA VAL A 37 -1.67 -1.52 3.56
C VAL A 37 -0.97 -0.19 3.32
N LEU A 38 0.32 -0.16 3.62
CA LEU A 38 1.21 0.97 3.45
C LEU A 38 2.22 0.65 2.34
N VAL A 39 2.30 1.51 1.33
CA VAL A 39 3.35 1.45 0.31
C VAL A 39 4.38 2.54 0.61
N ILE A 40 5.66 2.15 0.62
CA ILE A 40 6.79 3.07 0.71
C ILE A 40 7.37 3.16 -0.70
N ASP A 41 7.15 4.28 -1.38
CA ASP A 41 7.73 4.57 -2.69
C ASP A 41 9.10 5.22 -2.53
N ASP A 42 10.16 4.49 -2.90
CA ASP A 42 11.56 4.87 -2.71
C ASP A 42 12.09 5.77 -3.84
N GLY A 43 11.30 6.77 -4.22
CA GLY A 43 11.67 7.77 -5.23
C GLY A 43 11.38 7.33 -6.66
N SER A 44 10.27 6.64 -6.89
CA SER A 44 9.85 6.28 -8.25
C SER A 44 9.62 7.52 -9.11
N THR A 45 10.07 7.43 -10.37
CA THR A 45 9.86 8.45 -11.41
C THR A 45 8.74 8.08 -12.38
N ASP A 46 8.15 6.90 -12.21
CA ASP A 46 7.00 6.39 -12.96
C ASP A 46 5.71 6.56 -12.14
N HIS A 47 4.61 5.90 -12.55
CA HIS A 47 3.34 6.03 -11.85
C HIS A 47 3.19 5.14 -10.60
N THR A 48 4.27 4.56 -10.05
CA THR A 48 4.20 3.61 -8.92
C THR A 48 3.35 4.12 -7.75
N ALA A 49 3.67 5.29 -7.19
CA ALA A 49 2.88 5.85 -6.09
C ALA A 49 1.42 6.12 -6.47
N GLN A 50 1.14 6.60 -7.69
CA GLN A 50 -0.23 6.85 -8.12
C GLN A 50 -1.03 5.54 -8.21
N ARG A 51 -0.44 4.50 -8.83
CA ARG A 51 -1.07 3.18 -8.97
C ARG A 51 -1.33 2.51 -7.63
N ALA A 52 -0.43 2.68 -6.65
CA ALA A 52 -0.62 2.22 -5.29
C ALA A 52 -1.80 2.94 -4.58
N ARG A 53 -1.89 4.27 -4.71
CA ARG A 53 -3.01 5.06 -4.15
C ARG A 53 -4.33 4.69 -4.80
N ASP A 54 -4.36 4.50 -6.12
CA ASP A 54 -5.58 4.10 -6.85
C ASP A 54 -6.09 2.72 -6.41
N ALA A 55 -5.19 1.82 -6.02
CA ALA A 55 -5.53 0.52 -5.43
C ALA A 55 -5.94 0.62 -3.94
N GLY A 56 -5.80 1.81 -3.35
CA GLY A 56 -6.23 2.18 -2.00
C GLY A 56 -5.26 1.78 -0.90
N ALA A 57 -3.96 1.73 -1.19
CA ALA A 57 -2.93 1.79 -0.17
C ALA A 57 -2.76 3.23 0.36
N GLU A 58 -2.34 3.36 1.61
CA GLU A 58 -1.66 4.56 2.08
C GLU A 58 -0.25 4.58 1.47
N VAL A 59 0.23 5.74 1.01
CA VAL A 59 1.50 5.81 0.28
C VAL A 59 2.38 6.93 0.82
N ILE A 60 3.55 6.54 1.34
CA ILE A 60 4.63 7.45 1.74
C ILE A 60 5.67 7.45 0.61
N VAL A 61 6.09 8.64 0.20
CA VAL A 61 7.09 8.80 -0.88
C VAL A 61 8.36 9.39 -0.29
N HIS A 62 9.49 8.73 -0.51
CA HIS A 62 10.82 9.27 -0.25
C HIS A 62 11.42 9.84 -1.52
N ASN A 63 12.23 10.89 -1.38
CA ASN A 63 12.87 11.51 -2.54
C ASN A 63 14.01 10.66 -3.11
N GLN A 64 14.63 9.81 -2.27
CA GLN A 64 15.71 8.85 -2.55
C GLN A 64 15.70 7.74 -1.48
N ASN A 65 16.26 6.57 -1.79
CA ASN A 65 16.49 5.45 -0.87
C ASN A 65 17.76 5.67 -0.02
#